data_AF-U6DWE5-F1
#
_entry.id   AF-U6DWE5-F1
#
_cell.length_a   1.000
_cell.length_b   1.000
_cell.length_c   1.000
_cell.angle_alpha   90.00
_cell.angle_beta   90.00
_cell.angle_gamma   90.00
#
_symmetry.space_group_name_H-M   'P 1'
#
loop_
_entity.id
_entity.type
_entity.pdbx_description
1 polymer ?
#
loop_
_entity_poly.entity_id
_entity_poly.type
_entity_poly.pdbx_seq_one_letter_code
_entity_poly.pdbx_strand_id
1 'polypeptide(L)'
;VSTQVSRRSVLVSGFPAGLRLSEEELLDKLEIFFGKTRNGGGDVETRELLRGAVVLGFTKDTVAQYLCQIGQFTVPLGEHKFPLRVSPYLSGEIQKADITFRPVPQSVLVLNIPDVLDGPELQDILEIHFQKPSRGGGEVEALRVVPPGQRGLAVFTAASD
;
A
#
# COMPACT_ATOMS: atom_id res chain seq x y z
N VAL A 1 5.99 17.45 5.66
CA VAL A 1 5.33 16.97 4.42
C VAL A 1 4.48 18.11 3.89
N SER A 2 4.65 18.52 2.63
CA SER A 2 3.70 19.42 1.98
C SER A 2 2.72 18.55 1.22
N THR A 3 1.50 18.38 1.75
CA THR A 3 0.42 17.68 1.08
C THR A 3 -0.54 18.69 0.48
N GLN A 4 -0.84 18.55 -0.81
CA GLN A 4 -1.87 19.35 -1.47
C GLN A 4 -3.02 18.44 -1.90
N VAL A 5 -4.23 18.77 -1.43
CA VAL A 5 -5.45 18.12 -1.93
C VAL A 5 -5.64 18.56 -3.38
N SER A 6 -5.66 17.61 -4.32
CA SER A 6 -6.03 17.91 -5.69
C SER A 6 -7.49 18.33 -5.73
N ARG A 7 -7.76 19.50 -6.30
CA ARG A 7 -9.15 19.96 -6.52
C ARG A 7 -9.81 19.30 -7.72
N ARG A 8 -9.02 18.66 -8.58
CA ARG A 8 -9.46 18.11 -9.87
C ARG A 8 -9.31 16.60 -9.99
N SER A 9 -8.71 15.94 -9.01
CA SER A 9 -8.42 14.51 -9.07
C SER A 9 -9.06 13.75 -7.93
N VAL A 10 -9.48 12.53 -8.23
CA VAL A 10 -10.03 11.60 -7.25
C VAL A 10 -9.21 10.32 -7.25
N LEU A 11 -9.15 9.67 -6.09
CA LEU A 11 -8.58 8.35 -5.90
C LEU A 11 -9.70 7.31 -5.87
N VAL A 12 -9.67 6.38 -6.82
CA VAL A 12 -10.58 5.23 -6.90
C VAL A 12 -9.89 4.00 -6.34
N SER A 13 -10.53 3.31 -5.40
CA SER A 13 -9.95 2.17 -4.67
C SER A 13 -11.00 1.10 -4.36
N GLY A 14 -10.58 -0.04 -3.80
CA GLY A 14 -11.46 -1.17 -3.47
C GLY A 14 -11.61 -2.20 -4.60
N PHE A 15 -10.60 -2.33 -5.47
CA PHE A 15 -10.60 -3.35 -6.52
C PHE A 15 -10.52 -4.76 -5.91
N PRO A 16 -11.27 -5.74 -6.43
CA PRO A 16 -11.27 -7.10 -5.91
C PRO A 16 -9.93 -7.81 -6.17
N ALA A 17 -9.47 -8.60 -5.20
CA ALA A 17 -8.31 -9.46 -5.38
C ALA A 17 -8.63 -10.50 -6.48
N GLY A 18 -7.81 -10.55 -7.53
CA GLY A 18 -8.02 -11.46 -8.66
C GLY A 18 -8.87 -10.91 -9.80
N LEU A 19 -9.13 -9.59 -9.85
CA LEU A 19 -9.71 -8.94 -11.03
C LEU A 19 -8.91 -9.28 -12.29
N ARG A 20 -9.52 -9.98 -13.25
CA ARG A 20 -8.89 -10.36 -14.52
C ARG A 20 -9.08 -9.28 -15.58
N LEU A 21 -8.43 -8.14 -15.37
CA LEU A 21 -8.33 -7.06 -16.36
C LEU A 21 -6.88 -6.64 -16.46
N SER A 22 -6.43 -6.34 -17.67
CA SER A 22 -5.18 -5.60 -17.87
C SER A 22 -5.32 -4.17 -17.32
N GLU A 23 -4.17 -3.52 -17.12
CA GLU A 23 -4.11 -2.14 -16.66
C GLU A 23 -4.91 -1.19 -17.56
N GLU A 24 -4.69 -1.22 -18.86
CA GLU A 24 -5.42 -0.38 -19.82
C GLU A 24 -6.92 -0.67 -19.83
N GLU A 25 -7.35 -1.94 -19.76
CA GLU A 25 -8.77 -2.27 -19.69
C GLU A 25 -9.45 -1.74 -18.43
N LEU A 26 -8.72 -1.74 -17.30
CA LEU A 26 -9.23 -1.16 -16.06
C LEU A 26 -9.37 0.35 -16.20
N LEU A 27 -8.33 1.03 -16.70
CA LEU A 27 -8.32 2.48 -16.88
C LEU A 27 -9.43 2.93 -17.84
N ASP A 28 -9.58 2.26 -19.00
CA ASP A 28 -10.63 2.54 -19.98
C ASP A 28 -12.03 2.37 -19.36
N LYS A 29 -12.28 1.29 -18.62
CA LYS A 29 -13.58 1.07 -17.98
C LYS A 29 -13.91 2.16 -16.95
N LEU A 30 -12.92 2.58 -16.17
CA LEU A 30 -13.09 3.64 -15.18
C LEU A 30 -13.32 5.00 -15.85
N GLU A 31 -12.54 5.31 -16.89
CA GLU A 31 -12.71 6.52 -17.69
C GLU A 31 -14.10 6.58 -18.33
N ILE A 32 -14.56 5.51 -18.96
CA ILE A 32 -15.90 5.43 -19.55
C ILE A 32 -17.00 5.56 -18.48
N PHE A 33 -16.80 5.01 -17.29
CA PHE A 33 -17.79 5.10 -16.21
C PHE A 33 -17.86 6.51 -15.62
N PHE A 34 -16.72 7.06 -15.20
CA PHE A 34 -16.63 8.38 -14.58
C PHE A 34 -16.60 9.54 -15.59
N GLY A 35 -16.55 9.25 -16.88
CA GLY A 35 -16.76 10.23 -17.95
C GLY A 35 -18.24 10.57 -18.18
N LYS A 36 -19.17 9.73 -17.72
CA LYS A 36 -20.60 9.90 -17.97
C LYS A 36 -21.22 10.86 -16.95
N THR A 37 -21.85 11.93 -17.44
CA THR A 37 -22.61 12.89 -16.63
C THR A 37 -23.71 12.25 -15.79
N ARG A 38 -24.35 11.17 -16.29
CA ARG A 38 -25.37 10.40 -15.53
C ARG A 38 -24.83 9.78 -14.23
N ASN A 39 -23.52 9.56 -14.15
CA ASN A 39 -22.84 9.03 -12.98
C ASN A 39 -22.26 10.16 -12.11
N GLY A 40 -22.58 11.43 -12.40
CA GLY A 40 -21.91 12.59 -11.79
C GLY A 40 -20.53 12.89 -12.36
N GLY A 41 -20.16 12.20 -13.42
CA GLY A 41 -18.86 12.28 -14.06
C GLY A 41 -18.71 13.47 -15.00
N GLY A 42 -17.56 13.55 -15.64
CA GLY A 42 -17.23 14.55 -16.65
C GLY A 42 -15.93 14.22 -17.36
N ASP A 43 -15.48 15.10 -18.26
CA ASP A 43 -14.31 14.83 -19.10
C ASP A 43 -13.06 14.55 -18.25
N VAL A 44 -12.51 13.35 -18.44
CA VAL A 44 -11.29 12.88 -17.80
C VAL A 44 -10.09 13.41 -18.57
N GLU A 45 -9.22 14.13 -17.89
CA GLU A 45 -7.99 14.73 -18.43
C GLU A 45 -6.78 13.79 -18.23
N THR A 46 -6.72 13.08 -17.10
CA THR A 46 -5.59 12.20 -16.75
C THR A 46 -6.04 10.92 -16.06
N ARG A 47 -5.27 9.86 -16.27
CA ARG A 47 -5.46 8.53 -15.68
C ARG A 47 -4.11 7.97 -15.24
N GLU A 48 -4.01 7.54 -13.99
CA GLU A 48 -2.76 6.99 -13.43
C GLU A 48 -3.08 5.78 -12.55
N LEU A 49 -2.42 4.64 -12.81
CA LEU A 49 -2.51 3.47 -11.96
C LEU A 49 -1.48 3.56 -10.81
N LEU A 50 -1.96 3.45 -9.59
CA LEU A 50 -1.16 3.29 -8.37
C LEU A 50 -1.26 1.85 -7.85
N ARG A 51 -0.44 1.48 -6.87
CA ARG A 51 -0.54 0.16 -6.23
C ARG A 51 -1.90 -0.01 -5.53
N GLY A 52 -2.83 -0.70 -6.19
CA GLY A 52 -4.16 -1.00 -5.66
C GLY A 52 -5.17 0.14 -5.77
N ALA A 53 -4.86 1.23 -6.48
CA ALA A 53 -5.74 2.38 -6.65
C ALA A 53 -5.56 3.00 -8.06
N VAL A 54 -6.55 3.75 -8.54
CA VAL A 54 -6.45 4.54 -9.78
C VAL A 54 -6.75 6.00 -9.47
N VAL A 55 -5.92 6.91 -9.98
CA VAL A 55 -6.19 8.34 -9.93
C VAL A 55 -6.83 8.75 -11.25
N LEU A 56 -7.98 9.42 -11.16
CA LEU A 56 -8.61 10.07 -12.31
C LEU A 56 -8.59 11.57 -12.09
N GLY A 57 -8.01 12.31 -13.02
CA GLY A 57 -8.07 13.78 -13.06
C GLY A 57 -9.13 14.24 -14.05
N PHE A 58 -9.95 15.21 -13.65
CA PHE A 58 -11.02 15.79 -14.45
C PHE A 58 -10.67 17.21 -14.87
N THR A 59 -11.21 17.62 -16.01
CA THR A 59 -11.06 19.00 -16.50
C THR A 59 -11.69 20.02 -15.54
N LYS A 60 -12.83 19.68 -14.92
CA LYS A 60 -13.57 20.52 -13.97
C LYS A 60 -13.41 20.03 -12.53
N ASP A 61 -13.07 20.94 -11.64
CA ASP A 61 -12.93 20.70 -10.19
C ASP A 61 -14.25 20.31 -9.51
N THR A 62 -15.37 20.85 -9.97
CA THR A 62 -16.71 20.52 -9.47
C THR A 62 -17.05 19.03 -9.61
N VAL A 63 -16.51 18.34 -10.62
CA VAL A 63 -16.71 16.90 -10.83
C VAL A 63 -16.02 16.10 -9.72
N ALA A 64 -14.74 16.38 -9.46
CA ALA A 64 -13.99 15.69 -8.42
C ALA A 64 -14.63 15.88 -7.03
N GLN A 65 -15.07 17.10 -6.71
CA GLN A 65 -15.78 17.39 -5.46
C GLN A 65 -17.08 16.59 -5.33
N TYR A 66 -17.89 16.57 -6.39
CA TYR A 66 -19.15 15.83 -6.40
C TYR A 66 -18.94 14.32 -6.23
N LEU A 67 -18.00 13.74 -6.97
CA LEU A 67 -17.67 12.33 -6.87
C LEU A 67 -17.17 11.96 -5.46
N CYS A 68 -16.37 12.82 -4.82
CA CYS A 68 -15.92 12.61 -3.45
C CYS A 68 -17.05 12.72 -2.42
N GLN A 69 -18.07 13.55 -2.65
CA GLN A 69 -19.25 13.65 -1.77
C GLN A 69 -20.09 12.38 -1.81
N ILE A 70 -20.22 11.74 -2.98
CA ILE A 70 -20.91 10.44 -3.09
C ILE A 70 -20.08 9.33 -2.45
N GLY A 71 -18.76 9.34 -2.67
CA GLY A 71 -17.80 8.48 -1.97
C GLY A 71 -17.78 7.00 -2.37
N GLN A 72 -18.88 6.43 -2.87
CA GLN A 72 -18.93 5.03 -3.28
C GLN A 72 -19.78 4.83 -4.53
N PHE A 73 -19.28 4.05 -5.49
CA PHE A 73 -19.92 3.80 -6.77
C PHE A 73 -19.90 2.31 -7.10
N THR A 74 -21.01 1.81 -7.63
CA THR A 74 -21.09 0.45 -8.17
C THR A 74 -20.67 0.46 -9.63
N VAL A 75 -19.42 0.04 -9.90
CA VAL A 75 -18.81 0.13 -11.22
C VAL A 75 -18.79 -1.25 -11.90
N PRO A 76 -19.27 -1.37 -13.16
CA PRO A 76 -19.16 -2.60 -13.94
C PRO A 76 -17.71 -2.81 -14.40
N LEU A 77 -17.07 -3.87 -13.92
CA LEU A 77 -15.72 -4.29 -14.33
C LEU A 77 -15.79 -5.74 -14.83
N GLY A 78 -15.58 -5.94 -16.13
CA GLY A 78 -15.84 -7.23 -16.78
C GLY A 78 -17.33 -7.57 -16.76
N GLU A 79 -17.66 -8.80 -16.33
CA GLU A 79 -19.03 -9.30 -16.21
C GLU A 79 -19.70 -8.97 -14.87
N HIS A 80 -18.95 -8.41 -13.92
CA HIS A 80 -19.40 -8.16 -12.56
C HIS A 80 -19.46 -6.67 -12.24
N LYS A 81 -20.15 -6.34 -11.15
CA LYS A 81 -20.22 -4.98 -10.60
C LYS A 81 -19.58 -4.96 -9.23
N PHE A 82 -18.71 -3.99 -8.99
CA PHE A 82 -17.99 -3.87 -7.74
C PHE A 82 -18.25 -2.53 -7.07
N PRO A 83 -18.43 -2.51 -5.74
CA PRO A 83 -18.47 -1.27 -4.98
C PRO A 83 -17.05 -0.70 -4.88
N LEU A 84 -16.76 0.35 -5.65
CA LEU A 84 -15.50 1.07 -5.60
C LEU A 84 -15.67 2.33 -4.75
N ARG A 85 -14.64 2.65 -3.97
CA ARG A 85 -14.58 3.86 -3.15
C ARG A 85 -13.89 4.97 -3.93
N VAL A 86 -14.49 6.15 -3.93
CA VAL A 86 -13.93 7.38 -4.49
C VAL A 86 -13.63 8.34 -3.36
N SER A 87 -12.42 8.90 -3.33
CA SER A 87 -11.97 9.80 -2.26
C SER A 87 -11.07 10.91 -2.82
N PRO A 88 -10.87 12.01 -2.08
CA PRO A 88 -9.98 13.08 -2.52
C PRO A 88 -8.56 12.55 -2.76
N TYR A 89 -7.96 12.91 -3.91
CA TYR A 89 -6.56 12.58 -4.16
C TYR A 89 -5.64 13.60 -3.48
N LEU A 90 -4.69 13.09 -2.70
CA LEU A 90 -3.63 13.85 -2.07
C LEU A 90 -2.32 13.52 -2.80
N SER A 91 -1.72 14.52 -3.45
CA SER A 91 -0.35 14.38 -3.95
C SER A 91 0.58 15.21 -3.05
N GLY A 92 1.77 14.68 -2.81
CA GLY A 92 2.77 15.34 -2.00
C GLY A 92 4.11 14.65 -2.15
N GLU A 93 5.17 15.45 -2.15
CA GLU A 93 6.53 14.94 -2.13
C GLU A 93 7.02 14.84 -0.68
N ILE A 94 7.74 13.74 -0.39
CA ILE A 94 8.46 13.60 0.88
C ILE A 94 9.66 14.55 0.83
N GLN A 95 9.51 15.73 1.43
CA GLN A 95 10.57 16.75 1.44
C GLN A 95 11.78 16.37 2.30
N LYS A 96 11.55 15.61 3.37
CA LYS A 96 12.59 15.15 4.30
C LYS A 96 12.19 13.82 4.91
N ALA A 97 13.10 12.86 4.85
CA ALA A 97 13.03 11.60 5.58
C ALA A 97 14.34 11.44 6.32
N ASP A 98 14.30 11.62 7.64
CA ASP A 98 15.48 11.41 8.49
C ASP A 98 15.43 9.99 9.05
N ILE A 99 16.50 9.24 8.83
CA ILE A 99 16.68 7.93 9.47
C ILE A 99 17.57 8.15 10.69
N THR A 100 17.03 7.90 11.88
CA THR A 100 17.82 7.92 13.12
C THR A 100 18.05 6.50 13.60
N PHE A 101 19.31 6.12 13.76
CA PHE A 101 19.67 4.90 14.47
C PHE A 101 19.55 5.15 15.97
N ARG A 102 18.74 4.33 16.64
CA ARG A 102 18.67 4.31 18.10
C ARG A 102 19.17 2.94 18.59
N PRO A 103 19.97 2.90 19.66
CA PRO A 103 20.27 1.64 20.32
C PRO A 103 18.96 1.00 20.78
N VAL A 104 18.76 -0.27 20.45
CA VAL A 104 17.66 -1.07 20.99
C VAL A 104 18.28 -2.03 22.01
N PRO A 105 18.22 -1.71 23.31
CA PRO A 105 19.04 -2.37 24.33
C PRO A 105 18.76 -3.87 24.50
N GLN A 106 17.60 -4.35 24.05
CA GLN A 106 17.16 -5.74 24.18
C GLN A 106 17.16 -6.49 22.85
N SER A 107 17.86 -5.98 21.82
CA SER A 107 17.92 -6.61 20.51
C SER A 107 19.36 -6.81 20.05
N VAL A 108 19.61 -7.96 19.44
CA VAL A 108 20.88 -8.30 18.81
C VAL A 108 20.66 -8.52 17.32
N LEU A 109 21.62 -8.05 16.52
CA LEU A 109 21.65 -8.31 15.07
C LEU A 109 22.70 -9.37 14.78
N VAL A 110 22.27 -10.50 14.23
CA VAL A 110 23.15 -11.59 13.79
C VAL A 110 23.33 -11.47 12.28
N LEU A 111 24.58 -11.32 11.83
CA LEU A 111 24.94 -11.16 10.42
C LEU A 111 25.78 -12.34 9.95
N ASN A 112 25.92 -12.47 8.62
CA ASN A 112 26.74 -13.49 7.95
C ASN A 112 26.31 -14.93 8.29
N ILE A 113 25.00 -15.16 8.43
CA ILE A 113 24.45 -16.50 8.58
C ILE A 113 24.57 -17.23 7.22
N PRO A 114 25.25 -18.38 7.16
CA PRO A 114 25.36 -19.15 5.92
C PRO A 114 23.99 -19.63 5.42
N ASP A 115 23.79 -19.58 4.11
CA ASP A 115 22.57 -20.06 3.44
C ASP A 115 22.60 -21.59 3.28
N VAL A 116 22.51 -22.30 4.41
CA VAL A 116 22.63 -23.77 4.49
C VAL A 116 21.42 -24.44 5.15
N LEU A 117 20.50 -23.64 5.68
CA LEU A 117 19.27 -24.06 6.34
C LEU A 117 18.11 -23.31 5.72
N ASP A 118 16.93 -23.94 5.69
CA ASP A 118 15.71 -23.23 5.29
C ASP A 118 15.27 -22.21 6.37
N GLY A 119 14.37 -21.29 5.99
CA GLY A 119 13.95 -20.20 6.87
C GLY A 119 13.39 -20.66 8.23
N PRO A 120 12.41 -21.57 8.26
CA PRO A 120 11.87 -22.12 9.51
C PRO A 120 12.90 -22.86 10.36
N GLU A 121 13.72 -23.73 9.77
CA GLU A 121 14.73 -24.50 10.51
C GLU A 121 15.81 -23.58 11.10
N LEU A 122 16.25 -22.59 10.34
CA LEU A 122 17.19 -21.58 10.82
C LEU A 122 16.62 -20.77 11.99
N GLN A 123 15.34 -20.38 11.90
CA GLN A 123 14.65 -19.65 12.95
C GLN A 123 14.60 -20.46 14.26
N ASP A 124 14.19 -21.73 14.19
CA ASP A 124 14.13 -22.62 15.35
C ASP A 124 15.51 -22.83 15.99
N ILE A 125 16.54 -23.07 15.19
CA ILE A 125 17.91 -23.28 15.67
C ILE A 125 18.45 -22.04 16.38
N LEU A 126 18.22 -20.85 15.80
CA LEU A 126 18.65 -19.60 16.42
C LEU A 126 17.90 -19.33 17.71
N GLU A 127 16.58 -19.54 17.73
CA GLU A 127 15.78 -19.35 18.93
C GLU A 127 16.24 -20.28 20.06
N ILE A 128 16.43 -21.57 19.77
CA ILE A 128 16.98 -22.54 20.72
C ILE A 128 18.40 -22.15 21.17
N HIS A 129 19.22 -21.60 20.28
CA HIS A 129 20.57 -21.13 20.63
C HIS A 129 20.49 -19.99 21.65
N PHE A 130 19.66 -18.98 21.39
CA PHE A 130 19.53 -17.78 22.21
C PHE A 130 18.66 -17.97 23.45
N GLN A 131 17.87 -19.04 23.54
CA GLN A 131 17.15 -19.42 24.77
C GLN A 131 18.02 -20.14 25.79
N LYS A 132 19.21 -20.63 25.42
CA LYS A 132 20.07 -21.41 26.32
C LYS A 132 20.92 -20.50 27.22
N PRO A 133 20.74 -20.53 28.56
CA PRO A 133 21.55 -19.72 29.48
C PRO A 133 23.05 -20.08 29.42
N SER A 134 23.37 -21.34 29.12
CA SER A 134 24.76 -21.81 28.94
C SER A 134 25.48 -21.18 27.74
N ARG A 135 24.75 -20.53 26.84
CA ARG A 135 25.28 -19.79 25.69
C ARG A 135 25.20 -18.27 25.86
N GLY A 136 24.96 -17.80 27.08
CA GLY A 136 24.70 -16.38 27.36
C GLY A 136 23.34 -15.90 26.87
N GLY A 137 22.43 -16.84 26.60
CA GLY A 137 21.07 -16.59 26.16
C GLY A 137 20.09 -16.32 27.31
N GLY A 138 18.83 -16.06 26.96
CA GLY A 138 17.72 -15.78 27.86
C GLY A 138 16.39 -15.91 27.14
N GLU A 139 15.30 -15.40 27.72
CA GLU A 139 14.00 -15.42 27.05
C GLU A 139 14.06 -14.62 25.73
N VAL A 140 13.57 -15.23 24.65
CA VAL A 140 13.51 -14.62 23.31
C VAL A 140 12.07 -14.19 23.07
N GLU A 141 11.81 -12.89 23.11
CA GLU A 141 10.47 -12.33 22.87
C GLU A 141 10.06 -12.43 21.40
N ALA A 142 11.00 -12.19 20.48
CA ALA A 142 10.78 -12.26 19.05
C ALA A 142 12.07 -12.55 18.28
N LEU A 143 11.96 -13.31 17.19
CA LEU A 143 13.05 -13.55 16.25
C LEU A 143 12.57 -13.36 14.81
N ARG A 144 13.37 -12.67 13.99
CA ARG A 144 13.11 -12.50 12.56
C ARG A 144 14.40 -12.71 11.77
N VAL A 145 14.34 -13.60 10.81
CA VAL A 145 15.41 -13.85 9.83
C VAL A 145 15.08 -13.11 8.53
N VAL A 146 16.08 -12.48 7.92
CA VAL A 146 15.98 -11.89 6.58
C VAL A 146 17.01 -12.59 5.68
N PRO A 147 16.59 -13.55 4.84
CA PRO A 147 17.50 -14.28 3.96
C PRO A 147 18.19 -13.38 2.93
N PRO A 148 19.38 -13.77 2.41
CA PRO A 148 20.05 -13.05 1.33
C PRO A 148 19.12 -12.85 0.12
N GLY A 149 19.14 -11.65 -0.45
CA GLY A 149 18.33 -11.31 -1.63
C GLY A 149 16.84 -11.04 -1.34
N GLN A 150 16.35 -11.28 -0.11
CA GLN A 150 15.00 -10.88 0.27
C GLN A 150 14.93 -9.42 0.72
N ARG A 151 13.76 -8.82 0.55
CA ARG A 151 13.44 -7.46 1.00
C ARG A 151 12.36 -7.54 2.08
N GLY A 152 12.59 -6.92 3.23
CA GLY A 152 11.55 -6.70 4.23
C GLY A 152 10.69 -5.49 3.86
N LEU A 153 9.36 -5.62 3.94
CA LEU A 153 8.43 -4.50 3.85
C LEU A 153 8.08 -4.03 5.26
N ALA A 154 8.41 -2.79 5.59
CA ALA A 154 7.91 -2.12 6.79
C ALA A 154 6.68 -1.29 6.39
N VAL A 155 5.50 -1.69 6.87
CA VAL A 155 4.28 -0.90 6.73
C VAL A 155 4.08 -0.15 8.04
N PHE A 156 4.22 1.16 7.99
CA PHE A 156 3.93 2.02 9.12
C PHE A 156 2.48 2.47 9.00
N THR A 157 1.65 2.06 9.97
CA THR A 157 0.32 2.63 10.18
C THR A 157 0.44 3.77 11.17
N ALA A 158 -0.41 4.80 11.06
CA ALA A 158 -0.50 5.82 12.10
C ALA A 158 -0.79 5.12 13.43
N ALA A 159 -0.04 5.46 14.48
CA ALA A 159 -0.40 5.04 15.82
C ALA A 159 -1.79 5.61 16.12
N SER A 160 -2.69 4.75 16.59
CA SER A 160 -3.92 5.23 17.23
C SER A 160 -3.52 5.61 18.65
N ASP A 161 -3.65 6.89 18.99
CA ASP A 161 -3.59 7.37 20.37
C ASP A 161 -4.78 6.84 21.18
#